data_AF-A0A4Q3ZDV5-F1
#
_entry.id   AF-A0A4Q3ZDV5-F1
#
_cell.length_a   1.000
_cell.length_b   1.000
_cell.length_c   1.000
_cell.angle_alpha   90.00
_cell.angle_beta   90.00
_cell.angle_gamma   90.00
#
_symmetry.space_group_name_H-M   'P 1'
#
loop_
_entity.id
_entity.type
_entity.pdbx_description
1 polymer ?
#
loop_
_entity_poly.entity_id
_entity_poly.type
_entity_poly.pdbx_seq_one_letter_code
_entity_poly.pdbx_strand_id
1 'polypeptide(L)'
;MLGFRALQAVMDLRATAGRQPRSAIRGIAARIPPADRARGADEQALTRLILHQGGRLESGDDLRLRDALQLAASQPQADATAFAAATAILLADRLQNGLGNVDMGLYWDDFQPDYLALPAHDRAAVLQGFLTGADLGRLRPWLGPLPARLTETTEAVRADLLAAAVAGRTQLIAGVLEAAGDQRAELILPQLRSLLAGSRQPPLTGDSPLFAPLMEIAASAGHAATLPATVLLMAEAVLTGDEEGWFAITLWPESIRRWLALDRRAGRPILSGLRHLYEKDLDWVPMPDRRVSPKDMAEVPLLPVLDGSFAGGGHGTRLG
;
A
#
# COMPACT_ATOMS: atom_id res chain seq x y z
N MET A 1 -0.90 17.97 10.16
CA MET A 1 -1.75 16.79 9.93
C MET A 1 -0.95 15.84 9.05
N LEU A 2 -0.99 14.52 9.28
CA LEU A 2 -0.31 13.55 8.40
C LEU A 2 -1.13 13.42 7.11
N GLY A 3 -0.49 13.50 5.95
CA GLY A 3 -1.12 13.23 4.66
C GLY A 3 -1.31 11.73 4.40
N PHE A 4 -1.98 11.40 3.29
CA PHE A 4 -2.28 10.00 2.92
C PHE A 4 -1.06 9.07 2.98
N ARG A 5 0.07 9.45 2.34
CA ARG A 5 1.27 8.59 2.31
C ARG A 5 1.81 8.29 3.70
N ALA A 6 1.82 9.28 4.59
CA ALA A 6 2.28 9.10 5.95
C ALA A 6 1.37 8.16 6.75
N LEU A 7 0.06 8.32 6.62
CA LEU A 7 -0.92 7.43 7.25
C LEU A 7 -0.82 6.00 6.68
N GLN A 8 -0.69 5.86 5.36
CA GLN A 8 -0.52 4.58 4.67
C GLN A 8 0.77 3.88 5.12
N ALA A 9 1.90 4.59 5.14
CA ALA A 9 3.19 4.06 5.59
C ALA A 9 3.13 3.61 7.06
N VAL A 10 2.51 4.39 7.96
CA VAL A 10 2.32 3.99 9.36
C VAL A 10 1.49 2.71 9.46
N MET A 11 0.39 2.61 8.71
CA MET A 11 -0.45 1.41 8.70
C MET A 11 0.31 0.18 8.18
N ASP A 12 1.10 0.34 7.13
CA ASP A 12 1.93 -0.73 6.56
C ASP A 12 2.99 -1.22 7.56
N LEU A 13 3.69 -0.29 8.21
CA LEU A 13 4.70 -0.60 9.23
C LEU A 13 4.06 -1.31 10.43
N ARG A 14 2.89 -0.85 10.87
CA ARG A 14 2.12 -1.52 11.92
C ARG A 14 1.74 -2.95 11.52
N ALA A 15 1.30 -3.17 10.28
CA ALA A 15 1.02 -4.51 9.80
C ALA A 15 2.28 -5.37 9.74
N THR A 16 3.43 -4.83 9.33
CA THR A 16 4.72 -5.54 9.40
C THR A 16 5.08 -5.93 10.83
N ALA A 17 4.93 -5.05 11.81
CA ALA A 17 5.18 -5.37 13.21
C ALA A 17 4.18 -6.39 13.77
N GLY A 18 2.89 -6.24 13.48
CA GLY A 18 1.82 -7.08 14.00
C GLY A 18 1.78 -8.50 13.44
N ARG A 19 2.42 -8.74 12.29
CA ARG A 19 2.50 -10.08 11.66
C ARG A 19 3.64 -10.92 12.15
N GLN A 20 4.63 -10.32 12.81
CA GLN A 20 5.76 -11.09 13.32
C GLN A 20 5.29 -12.09 14.39
N PRO A 21 5.92 -13.28 14.47
CA PRO A 21 5.54 -14.28 15.46
C PRO A 21 5.71 -13.74 16.88
N ARG A 22 4.93 -14.27 17.84
CA ARG A 22 5.06 -13.90 19.26
C ARG A 22 6.49 -14.08 19.80
N SER A 23 7.27 -14.99 19.23
CA SER A 23 8.68 -15.17 19.56
C SER A 23 9.51 -13.91 19.30
N ALA A 24 9.23 -13.16 18.22
CA ALA A 24 9.90 -11.90 17.90
C ALA A 24 9.61 -10.85 18.97
N ILE A 25 8.33 -10.69 19.36
CA ILE A 25 7.92 -9.75 20.41
C ILE A 25 8.56 -10.11 21.75
N ARG A 26 8.61 -11.40 22.10
CA ARG A 26 9.32 -11.88 23.29
C ARG A 26 10.82 -11.63 23.21
N GLY A 27 11.43 -11.81 22.03
CA GLY A 27 12.84 -11.52 21.79
C GLY A 27 13.18 -10.05 21.96
N ILE A 28 12.29 -9.14 21.55
CA ILE A 28 12.43 -7.70 21.83
C ILE A 28 12.25 -7.44 23.33
N ALA A 29 11.19 -7.97 23.95
CA ALA A 29 10.91 -7.75 25.37
C ALA A 29 12.03 -8.28 26.28
N ALA A 30 12.67 -9.40 25.92
CA ALA A 30 13.77 -9.99 26.68
C ALA A 30 15.03 -9.10 26.73
N ARG A 31 15.12 -8.07 25.88
CA ARG A 31 16.21 -7.09 25.87
C ARG A 31 15.97 -5.95 26.87
N ILE A 32 14.80 -5.88 27.49
CA ILE A 32 14.47 -4.87 28.50
C ILE A 32 15.08 -5.33 29.84
N PRO A 33 15.86 -4.49 30.53
CA PRO A 33 16.37 -4.84 31.85
C PRO A 33 15.23 -5.19 32.80
N PRO A 34 15.36 -6.25 33.62
CA PRO A 34 14.32 -6.64 34.56
C PRO A 34 14.03 -5.48 35.52
N ALA A 35 12.80 -4.97 35.46
CA ALA A 35 12.24 -4.05 36.44
C ALA A 35 11.31 -4.83 37.38
N ASP A 36 10.97 -4.23 38.53
CA ASP A 36 9.92 -4.73 39.45
C ASP A 36 8.53 -4.65 38.79
N ARG A 37 8.31 -5.44 37.73
CA ARG A 37 7.08 -5.53 36.96
C ARG A 37 6.58 -6.96 36.96
N ALA A 38 5.26 -7.09 36.83
CA ALA A 38 4.65 -8.38 36.59
C ALA A 38 5.22 -9.03 35.32
N ARG A 39 5.45 -10.34 35.39
CA ARG A 39 5.94 -11.12 34.26
C ARG A 39 5.05 -10.92 33.03
N GLY A 40 5.64 -10.53 31.90
CA GLY A 40 4.92 -10.31 30.64
C GLY A 40 4.36 -8.89 30.45
N ALA A 41 4.57 -7.97 31.39
CA ALA A 41 4.16 -6.57 31.24
C ALA A 41 4.74 -5.92 29.97
N ASP A 42 5.99 -6.24 29.60
CA ASP A 42 6.63 -5.63 28.44
C ASP A 42 6.15 -6.24 27.11
N GLU A 43 5.81 -7.53 27.07
CA GLU A 43 5.15 -8.15 25.90
C GLU A 43 3.77 -7.51 25.66
N GLN A 44 3.03 -7.25 26.74
CA GLN A 44 1.75 -6.53 26.69
C GLN A 44 1.93 -5.07 26.26
N ALA A 45 2.99 -4.40 26.73
CA ALA A 45 3.30 -3.03 26.35
C ALA A 45 3.65 -2.92 24.85
N LEU A 46 4.47 -3.83 24.31
CA LEU A 46 4.76 -3.90 22.87
C LEU A 46 3.51 -4.22 22.06
N THR A 47 2.68 -5.15 22.53
CA THR A 47 1.40 -5.47 21.87
C THR A 47 0.48 -4.26 21.83
N ARG A 48 0.36 -3.52 22.95
CA ARG A 48 -0.40 -2.26 23.01
C ARG A 48 0.16 -1.21 22.06
N LEU A 49 1.49 -1.05 22.02
CA LEU A 49 2.16 -0.11 21.13
C LEU A 49 1.80 -0.39 19.66
N ILE A 50 1.87 -1.66 19.23
CA ILE A 50 1.53 -2.06 17.86
C ILE A 50 0.02 -1.92 17.60
N LEU A 51 -0.83 -2.48 18.46
CA LEU A 51 -2.27 -2.62 18.17
C LEU A 51 -3.08 -1.36 18.47
N HIS A 52 -2.66 -0.51 19.41
CA HIS A 52 -3.47 0.61 19.89
C HIS A 52 -2.83 1.98 19.67
N GLN A 53 -1.50 2.05 19.59
CA GLN A 53 -0.79 3.32 19.38
C GLN A 53 -0.18 3.43 17.97
N GLY A 54 -0.41 2.44 17.10
CA GLY A 54 0.14 2.44 15.74
C GLY A 54 1.66 2.55 15.69
N GLY A 55 2.37 2.06 16.71
CA GLY A 55 3.83 2.16 16.82
C GLY A 55 4.36 3.46 17.43
N ARG A 56 3.49 4.39 17.86
CA ARG A 56 3.91 5.67 18.46
C ARG A 56 4.22 5.54 19.95
N LEU A 57 5.42 5.95 20.35
CA LEU A 57 5.83 6.05 21.76
C LEU A 57 5.32 7.37 22.34
N GLU A 58 4.43 7.31 23.33
CA GLU A 58 3.71 8.48 23.85
C GLU A 58 3.98 8.77 25.34
N SER A 59 4.52 7.80 26.07
CA SER A 59 4.71 7.89 27.52
C SER A 59 6.16 7.60 27.94
N GLY A 60 6.49 7.95 29.18
CA GLY A 60 7.78 7.58 29.78
C GLY A 60 7.96 6.07 29.93
N ASP A 61 6.87 5.30 30.04
CA ASP A 61 6.93 3.84 30.02
C ASP A 61 7.27 3.29 28.63
N ASP A 62 6.75 3.92 27.57
CA ASP A 62 7.07 3.56 26.18
C ASP A 62 8.55 3.82 25.87
N LEU A 63 9.13 4.90 26.41
CA LEU A 63 10.55 5.22 26.23
C LEU A 63 11.49 4.13 26.75
N ARG A 64 11.07 3.30 27.70
CA ARG A 64 11.87 2.16 28.15
C ARG A 64 11.93 1.04 27.10
N LEU A 65 10.90 0.92 26.27
CA LEU A 65 10.89 -0.02 25.13
C LEU A 65 11.85 0.43 24.03
N ARG A 66 12.14 1.74 23.95
CA ARG A 66 13.00 2.31 22.90
C ARG A 66 14.34 1.63 22.81
N ASP A 67 15.04 1.44 23.94
CA ASP A 67 16.40 0.89 23.92
C ASP A 67 16.40 -0.59 23.49
N ALA A 68 15.36 -1.34 23.88
CA ALA A 68 15.16 -2.72 23.43
C ALA A 68 14.82 -2.81 21.93
N LEU A 69 14.01 -1.88 21.43
CA LEU A 69 13.69 -1.74 20.01
C LEU A 69 14.95 -1.37 19.21
N GLN A 70 15.75 -0.40 19.67
CA GLN A 70 17.01 0.00 19.04
C GLN A 70 17.99 -1.17 18.96
N LEU A 71 18.14 -1.94 20.04
CA LEU A 71 19.02 -3.10 20.08
C LEU A 71 18.53 -4.22 19.15
N ALA A 72 17.23 -4.48 19.08
CA ALA A 72 16.67 -5.45 18.15
C ALA A 72 16.84 -5.01 16.69
N ALA A 73 16.62 -3.72 16.41
CA ALA A 73 16.79 -3.11 15.09
C ALA A 73 18.26 -3.00 14.65
N SER A 74 19.24 -3.29 15.53
CA SER A 74 20.66 -3.30 15.21
C SER A 74 21.26 -4.73 15.15
N GLN A 75 20.42 -5.77 15.14
CA GLN A 75 20.86 -7.17 15.17
C GLN A 75 20.13 -8.07 14.16
N PRO A 76 20.14 -7.74 12.85
CA PRO A 76 19.43 -8.51 11.83
C PRO A 76 19.83 -9.99 11.77
N GLN A 77 21.10 -10.32 12.06
CA GLN A 77 21.61 -11.70 12.01
C GLN A 77 21.20 -12.54 13.23
N ALA A 78 20.87 -11.90 14.36
CA ALA A 78 20.46 -12.62 15.57
C ALA A 78 18.99 -13.08 15.49
N ASP A 79 18.12 -12.19 15.00
CA ASP A 79 16.70 -12.47 14.82
C ASP A 79 16.11 -11.50 13.79
N ALA A 80 16.02 -11.96 12.54
CA ALA A 80 15.49 -11.17 11.43
C ALA A 80 14.03 -10.72 11.66
N THR A 81 13.23 -11.51 12.39
CA THR A 81 11.82 -11.17 12.67
C THR A 81 11.70 -10.08 13.73
N ALA A 82 12.51 -10.14 14.79
CA ALA A 82 12.61 -9.08 15.79
C ALA A 82 13.18 -7.79 15.19
N PHE A 83 14.19 -7.91 14.31
CA PHE A 83 14.75 -6.78 13.57
C PHE A 83 13.70 -6.07 12.71
N ALA A 84 12.90 -6.83 11.93
CA ALA A 84 11.84 -6.27 11.10
C ALA A 84 10.75 -5.58 11.93
N ALA A 85 10.27 -6.22 13.01
CA ALA A 85 9.29 -5.62 13.92
C ALA A 85 9.80 -4.34 14.57
N ALA A 86 11.02 -4.37 15.12
CA ALA A 86 11.58 -3.23 15.82
C ALA A 86 11.83 -2.05 14.88
N THR A 87 12.37 -2.30 13.69
CA THR A 87 12.54 -1.29 12.64
C THR A 87 11.20 -0.66 12.27
N ALA A 88 10.17 -1.48 12.07
CA ALA A 88 8.86 -0.99 11.68
C ALA A 88 8.23 -0.10 12.76
N ILE A 89 8.35 -0.47 14.03
CA ILE A 89 7.88 0.35 15.16
C ILE A 89 8.64 1.67 15.23
N LEU A 90 9.97 1.66 15.13
CA LEU A 90 10.79 2.88 15.23
C LEU A 90 10.53 3.85 14.05
N LEU A 91 10.32 3.32 12.83
CA LEU A 91 9.90 4.14 11.71
C LEU A 91 8.49 4.72 11.93
N ALA A 92 7.54 3.92 12.40
CA ALA A 92 6.18 4.39 12.66
C ALA A 92 6.15 5.47 13.76
N ASP A 93 6.95 5.31 14.81
CA ASP A 93 7.16 6.35 15.85
C ASP A 93 7.65 7.65 15.23
N ARG A 94 8.67 7.57 14.36
CA ARG A 94 9.23 8.74 13.70
C ARG A 94 8.24 9.42 12.75
N LEU A 95 7.50 8.64 11.95
CA LEU A 95 6.44 9.13 11.06
C LEU A 95 5.24 9.73 11.81
N GLN A 96 5.13 9.51 13.12
CA GLN A 96 4.10 10.11 13.97
C GLN A 96 4.66 11.16 14.95
N ASN A 97 5.96 11.48 14.84
CA ASN A 97 6.65 12.40 15.74
C ASN A 97 6.44 12.00 17.21
N GLY A 98 6.59 10.71 17.50
CA GLY A 98 6.58 10.19 18.86
C GLY A 98 7.88 10.48 19.61
N LEU A 99 7.96 10.02 20.86
CA LEU A 99 9.01 10.43 21.79
C LEU A 99 10.34 9.69 21.58
N GLY A 100 10.39 8.64 20.75
CA GLY A 100 11.59 7.81 20.59
C GLY A 100 12.79 8.58 20.04
N ASN A 101 12.55 9.50 19.10
CA ASN A 101 13.56 10.37 18.47
C ASN A 101 14.84 9.64 18.01
N VAL A 102 14.68 8.42 17.48
CA VAL A 102 15.79 7.64 16.94
C VAL A 102 16.18 8.16 15.56
N ASP A 103 17.48 8.37 15.32
CA ASP A 103 18.00 8.69 13.99
C ASP A 103 18.01 7.43 13.13
N MET A 104 16.86 7.10 12.54
CA MET A 104 16.75 5.98 11.62
C MET A 104 17.60 6.17 10.35
N GLY A 105 18.10 7.38 10.06
CA GLY A 105 19.03 7.61 8.95
C GLY A 105 20.33 6.82 9.13
N LEU A 106 20.85 6.72 10.37
CA LEU A 106 22.03 5.89 10.65
C LEU A 106 21.73 4.40 10.46
N TYR A 107 20.55 3.95 10.89
CA TYR A 107 20.12 2.56 10.70
C TYR A 107 19.99 2.21 9.21
N TRP A 108 19.52 3.15 8.39
CA TRP A 108 19.51 2.99 6.94
C TRP A 108 20.92 2.72 6.40
N ASP A 109 21.87 3.58 6.77
CA ASP A 109 23.26 3.48 6.29
C ASP A 109 23.92 2.16 6.73
N ASP A 110 23.64 1.70 7.95
CA ASP A 110 24.26 0.50 8.53
C ASP A 110 23.61 -0.82 8.07
N PHE A 111 22.29 -0.84 7.85
CA PHE A 111 21.50 -2.07 7.66
C PHE A 111 20.74 -2.15 6.32
N GLN A 112 21.08 -1.30 5.34
CA GLN A 112 20.47 -1.32 4.01
C GLN A 112 20.38 -2.74 3.39
N PRO A 113 21.44 -3.57 3.37
CA PRO A 113 21.35 -4.90 2.79
C PRO A 113 20.31 -5.79 3.48
N ASP A 114 20.19 -5.69 4.81
CA ASP A 114 19.23 -6.47 5.59
C ASP A 114 17.79 -6.03 5.33
N TYR A 115 17.55 -4.72 5.16
CA TYR A 115 16.24 -4.21 4.74
C TYR A 115 15.83 -4.71 3.35
N LEU A 116 16.79 -4.77 2.42
CA LEU A 116 16.53 -5.28 1.07
C LEU A 116 16.31 -6.80 1.03
N ALA A 117 16.84 -7.54 2.02
CA ALA A 117 16.65 -8.96 2.17
C ALA A 117 15.30 -9.36 2.83
N LEU A 118 14.55 -8.38 3.38
CA LEU A 118 13.24 -8.65 3.98
C LEU A 118 12.24 -9.23 2.95
N PRO A 119 11.23 -9.99 3.42
CA PRO A 119 10.09 -10.39 2.59
C PRO A 119 9.46 -9.20 1.88
N ALA A 120 8.93 -9.40 0.66
CA ALA A 120 8.53 -8.30 -0.22
C ALA A 120 7.61 -7.26 0.43
N HIS A 121 6.59 -7.71 1.19
CA HIS A 121 5.69 -6.82 1.92
C HIS A 121 6.40 -5.99 3.00
N ASP A 122 7.27 -6.62 3.79
CA ASP A 122 7.97 -5.97 4.88
C ASP A 122 9.02 -4.99 4.35
N ARG A 123 9.73 -5.40 3.29
CA ARG A 123 10.64 -4.54 2.55
C ARG A 123 9.92 -3.32 1.99
N ALA A 124 8.79 -3.51 1.31
CA ALA A 124 7.99 -2.41 0.76
C ALA A 124 7.55 -1.44 1.87
N ALA A 125 7.01 -1.95 2.98
CA ALA A 125 6.59 -1.14 4.13
C ALA A 125 7.75 -0.33 4.72
N VAL A 126 8.89 -0.98 5.00
CA VAL A 126 10.09 -0.34 5.56
C VAL A 126 10.64 0.74 4.62
N LEU A 127 10.78 0.44 3.33
CA LEU A 127 11.29 1.39 2.35
C LEU A 127 10.33 2.58 2.15
N GLN A 128 9.03 2.35 2.10
CA GLN A 128 8.04 3.44 2.08
C GLN A 128 8.10 4.28 3.36
N GLY A 129 8.36 3.65 4.51
CA GLY A 129 8.57 4.36 5.77
C GLY A 129 9.77 5.30 5.74
N PHE A 130 10.91 4.83 5.20
CA PHE A 130 12.09 5.67 5.01
C PHE A 130 11.85 6.84 4.05
N LEU A 131 11.29 6.55 2.87
CA LEU A 131 11.03 7.56 1.84
C LEU A 131 10.04 8.62 2.32
N THR A 132 8.96 8.20 2.97
CA THR A 132 7.96 9.11 3.56
C THR A 132 8.55 9.91 4.72
N GLY A 133 9.42 9.30 5.54
CA GLY A 133 10.09 10.01 6.63
C GLY A 133 11.05 11.08 6.13
N ALA A 134 11.74 10.83 5.01
CA ALA A 134 12.60 11.79 4.34
C ALA A 134 11.80 12.96 3.75
N ASP A 135 10.68 12.66 3.06
CA ASP A 135 9.77 13.67 2.50
C ASP A 135 9.19 14.60 3.57
N LEU A 136 8.82 14.06 4.72
CA LEU A 136 8.34 14.83 5.88
C LEU A 136 9.45 15.62 6.61
N GLY A 137 10.71 15.54 6.17
CA GLY A 137 11.86 16.16 6.83
C GLY A 137 12.19 15.56 8.22
N ARG A 138 11.74 14.34 8.49
CA ARG A 138 11.94 13.65 9.78
C ARG A 138 13.11 12.70 9.75
N LEU A 139 13.46 12.20 8.57
CA LEU A 139 14.66 11.42 8.31
C LEU A 139 15.56 12.21 7.36
N ARG A 140 16.81 11.76 7.24
CA ARG A 140 17.75 12.36 6.28
C ARG A 140 17.20 12.19 4.86
N PRO A 141 17.39 13.19 3.97
CA PRO A 141 16.99 13.07 2.57
C PRO A 141 17.64 11.86 1.91
N TRP A 142 16.91 11.23 1.01
CA TRP A 142 17.42 10.11 0.24
C TRP A 142 18.40 10.60 -0.84
N LEU A 143 19.64 10.13 -0.77
CA LEU A 143 20.71 10.49 -1.73
C LEU A 143 21.14 9.24 -2.50
N GLY A 144 20.33 8.79 -3.46
CA GLY A 144 20.65 7.61 -4.26
C GLY A 144 19.51 7.14 -5.16
N PRO A 145 19.75 6.12 -6.02
CA PRO A 145 18.67 5.48 -6.77
C PRO A 145 17.65 4.86 -5.81
N LEU A 146 16.38 4.86 -6.20
CA LEU A 146 15.34 4.26 -5.39
C LEU A 146 15.49 2.73 -5.40
N PRO A 147 15.45 2.06 -4.24
CA PRO A 147 15.58 0.62 -4.14
C PRO A 147 14.31 -0.09 -4.61
N ALA A 148 14.43 -1.41 -4.79
CA ALA A 148 13.30 -2.28 -5.11
C ALA A 148 12.29 -2.32 -3.95
N ARG A 149 11.28 -1.46 -4.04
CA ARG A 149 10.26 -1.21 -3.01
C ARG A 149 8.88 -1.76 -3.36
N LEU A 150 8.76 -2.43 -4.50
CA LEU A 150 7.51 -3.03 -4.94
C LEU A 150 7.28 -4.35 -4.20
N THR A 151 6.05 -4.52 -3.73
CA THR A 151 5.54 -5.77 -3.19
C THR A 151 5.37 -6.79 -4.32
N GLU A 152 4.78 -6.38 -5.44
CA GLU A 152 4.55 -7.19 -6.64
C GLU A 152 5.16 -6.49 -7.86
N THR A 153 5.72 -7.24 -8.81
CA THR A 153 6.29 -6.66 -10.03
C THR A 153 5.20 -6.09 -10.94
N THR A 154 5.55 -5.13 -11.78
CA THR A 154 4.64 -4.54 -12.78
C THR A 154 4.00 -5.63 -13.65
N GLU A 155 4.79 -6.62 -14.06
CA GLU A 155 4.34 -7.72 -14.91
C GLU A 155 3.32 -8.61 -14.21
N ALA A 156 3.55 -8.94 -12.93
CA ALA A 156 2.65 -9.78 -12.14
C ALA A 156 1.30 -9.08 -11.90
N VAL A 157 1.33 -7.82 -11.45
CA VAL A 157 0.12 -7.03 -11.20
C VAL A 157 -0.68 -6.86 -12.49
N ARG A 158 0.00 -6.52 -13.60
CA ARG A 158 -0.65 -6.37 -14.90
C ARG A 158 -1.26 -7.69 -15.40
N ALA A 159 -0.56 -8.81 -15.23
CA ALA A 159 -1.09 -10.11 -15.64
C ALA A 159 -2.38 -10.46 -14.88
N ASP A 160 -2.42 -10.24 -13.57
CA ASP A 160 -3.60 -10.46 -12.74
C ASP A 160 -4.79 -9.57 -13.16
N LEU A 161 -4.52 -8.29 -13.42
CA LEU A 161 -5.53 -7.33 -13.89
C LEU A 161 -6.11 -7.72 -15.25
N LEU A 162 -5.24 -8.10 -16.20
CA LEU A 162 -5.68 -8.54 -17.53
C LEU A 162 -6.45 -9.86 -17.46
N ALA A 163 -6.04 -10.80 -16.61
CA ALA A 163 -6.79 -12.04 -16.39
C ALA A 163 -8.20 -11.75 -15.86
N ALA A 164 -8.34 -10.81 -14.92
CA ALA A 164 -9.64 -10.36 -14.42
C ALA A 164 -10.48 -9.66 -15.50
N ALA A 165 -9.87 -8.82 -16.35
CA ALA A 165 -10.55 -8.17 -17.47
C ALA A 165 -11.06 -9.20 -18.49
N VAL A 166 -10.23 -10.20 -18.80
CA VAL A 166 -10.57 -11.29 -19.74
C VAL A 166 -11.71 -12.16 -19.21
N ALA A 167 -11.76 -12.42 -17.89
CA ALA A 167 -12.87 -13.16 -17.29
C ALA A 167 -14.23 -12.47 -17.49
N GLY A 168 -14.25 -11.13 -17.55
CA GLY A 168 -15.44 -10.32 -17.83
C GLY A 168 -15.56 -9.85 -19.28
N ARG A 169 -14.86 -10.49 -20.23
CA ARG A 169 -14.75 -10.03 -21.62
C ARG A 169 -16.10 -9.80 -22.30
N THR A 170 -17.05 -10.72 -22.13
CA THR A 170 -18.36 -10.64 -22.80
C THR A 170 -19.12 -9.38 -22.36
N GLN A 171 -19.17 -9.14 -21.06
CA GLN A 171 -19.79 -7.94 -20.48
C GLN A 171 -19.06 -6.68 -20.94
N LEU A 172 -17.72 -6.71 -20.94
CA LEU A 172 -16.91 -5.56 -21.35
C LEU A 172 -17.15 -5.17 -22.81
N ILE A 173 -17.16 -6.14 -23.73
CA ILE A 173 -17.44 -5.89 -25.14
C ILE A 173 -18.83 -5.29 -25.33
N ALA A 174 -19.86 -5.89 -24.70
CA ALA A 174 -21.22 -5.40 -24.78
C ALA A 174 -21.34 -3.95 -24.25
N GLY A 175 -20.76 -3.68 -23.08
CA GLY A 175 -20.78 -2.35 -22.47
C GLY A 175 -20.05 -1.30 -23.29
N VAL A 176 -18.87 -1.63 -23.83
CA VAL A 176 -18.11 -0.69 -24.66
C VAL A 176 -18.86 -0.36 -25.96
N LEU A 177 -19.52 -1.34 -26.58
CA LEU A 177 -20.34 -1.10 -27.77
C LEU A 177 -21.56 -0.22 -27.45
N GLU A 178 -22.23 -0.47 -26.32
CA GLU A 178 -23.34 0.34 -25.85
C GLU A 178 -22.92 1.80 -25.59
N ALA A 179 -21.82 2.00 -24.85
CA ALA A 179 -21.32 3.35 -24.52
C ALA A 179 -20.75 4.10 -25.74
N ALA A 180 -20.13 3.40 -26.69
CA ALA A 180 -19.53 4.03 -27.87
C ALA A 180 -20.53 4.31 -29.01
N GLY A 181 -21.64 3.58 -29.04
CA GLY A 181 -22.62 3.56 -30.14
C GLY A 181 -22.14 2.77 -31.37
N ASP A 182 -23.11 2.28 -32.16
CA ASP A 182 -22.88 1.34 -33.28
C ASP A 182 -21.88 1.84 -34.33
N GLN A 183 -21.84 3.16 -34.58
CA GLN A 183 -21.00 3.77 -35.61
C GLN A 183 -19.49 3.70 -35.31
N ARG A 184 -19.09 3.40 -34.07
CA ARG A 184 -17.68 3.35 -33.64
C ARG A 184 -17.16 1.95 -33.36
N ALA A 185 -18.01 0.93 -33.51
CA ALA A 185 -17.69 -0.46 -33.19
C ALA A 185 -16.46 -0.98 -33.96
N GLU A 186 -16.35 -0.65 -35.25
CA GLU A 186 -15.26 -1.11 -36.12
C GLU A 186 -13.88 -0.57 -35.69
N LEU A 187 -13.84 0.63 -35.10
CA LEU A 187 -12.60 1.25 -34.63
C LEU A 187 -12.21 0.74 -33.24
N ILE A 188 -13.19 0.54 -32.35
CA ILE A 188 -12.94 0.29 -30.93
C ILE A 188 -12.71 -1.19 -30.63
N LEU A 189 -13.42 -2.10 -31.31
CA LEU A 189 -13.32 -3.54 -31.03
C LEU A 189 -11.91 -4.13 -31.26
N PRO A 190 -11.19 -3.80 -32.35
CA PRO A 190 -9.82 -4.27 -32.52
C PRO A 190 -8.90 -3.80 -31.40
N GLN A 191 -8.99 -2.52 -31.01
CA GLN A 191 -8.18 -1.95 -29.94
C GLN A 191 -8.48 -2.62 -28.59
N LEU A 192 -9.76 -2.79 -28.24
CA LEU A 192 -10.17 -3.50 -27.02
C LEU A 192 -9.65 -4.94 -26.98
N ARG A 193 -9.73 -5.66 -28.10
CA ARG A 193 -9.22 -7.04 -28.21
C ARG A 193 -7.70 -7.08 -28.05
N SER A 194 -6.98 -6.12 -28.62
CA SER A 194 -5.52 -6.03 -28.46
C SER A 194 -5.10 -5.74 -27.02
N LEU A 195 -5.81 -4.85 -26.32
CA LEU A 195 -5.56 -4.59 -24.89
C LEU A 195 -5.84 -5.84 -24.03
N LEU A 196 -6.98 -6.52 -24.27
CA LEU A 196 -7.31 -7.77 -23.58
C LEU A 196 -6.34 -8.92 -23.87
N ALA A 197 -5.68 -8.90 -25.02
CA ALA A 197 -4.61 -9.84 -25.36
C ALA A 197 -3.26 -9.46 -24.71
N GLY A 198 -3.21 -8.33 -23.99
CA GLY A 198 -1.98 -7.81 -23.37
C GLY A 198 -0.96 -7.29 -24.37
N SER A 199 -1.33 -7.11 -25.64
CA SER A 199 -0.45 -6.64 -26.70
C SER A 199 0.03 -5.22 -26.40
N ARG A 200 1.30 -4.92 -26.72
CA ARG A 200 1.81 -3.55 -26.63
C ARG A 200 1.10 -2.68 -27.67
N GLN A 201 0.32 -1.74 -27.19
CA GLN A 201 -0.35 -0.69 -27.95
C GLN A 201 0.20 0.65 -27.44
N PRO A 202 -0.01 1.77 -28.17
CA PRO A 202 0.11 3.09 -27.57
C PRO A 202 -0.72 3.14 -26.27
N PRO A 203 -0.24 3.84 -25.23
CA PRO A 203 -1.00 4.02 -24.00
C PRO A 203 -2.43 4.46 -24.30
N LEU A 204 -3.38 3.94 -23.53
CA LEU A 204 -4.71 4.52 -23.51
C LEU A 204 -4.54 5.98 -23.03
N THR A 205 -4.97 6.96 -23.81
CA THR A 205 -4.96 8.39 -23.40
C THR A 205 -6.34 8.97 -23.64
N GLY A 206 -6.56 10.22 -23.20
CA GLY A 206 -7.79 10.96 -23.52
C GLY A 206 -8.16 11.00 -25.02
N ASP A 207 -7.18 10.87 -25.91
CA ASP A 207 -7.38 10.87 -27.38
C ASP A 207 -7.81 9.51 -27.95
N SER A 208 -7.73 8.44 -27.14
CA SER A 208 -8.13 7.10 -27.56
C SER A 208 -9.66 7.01 -27.67
N PRO A 209 -10.22 6.50 -28.79
CA PRO A 209 -11.67 6.33 -28.93
C PRO A 209 -12.25 5.31 -27.95
N LEU A 210 -11.40 4.43 -27.38
CA LEU A 210 -11.77 3.47 -26.35
C LEU A 210 -11.74 4.05 -24.93
N PHE A 211 -11.03 5.16 -24.69
CA PHE A 211 -10.84 5.72 -23.36
C PHE A 211 -12.15 6.18 -22.73
N ALA A 212 -12.87 7.11 -23.38
CA ALA A 212 -14.10 7.66 -22.82
C ALA A 212 -15.17 6.58 -22.53
N PRO A 213 -15.44 5.61 -23.42
CA PRO A 213 -16.35 4.49 -23.12
C PRO A 213 -15.92 3.66 -21.90
N LEU A 214 -14.64 3.30 -21.79
CA LEU A 214 -14.14 2.55 -20.63
C LEU A 214 -14.29 3.36 -19.34
N MET A 215 -14.00 4.66 -19.42
CA MET A 215 -14.06 5.55 -18.27
C MET A 215 -15.49 5.70 -17.75
N GLU A 216 -16.45 5.91 -18.64
CA GLU A 216 -17.88 5.98 -18.32
C GLU A 216 -18.37 4.70 -17.64
N ILE A 217 -18.02 3.54 -18.20
CA ILE A 217 -18.39 2.23 -17.64
C ILE A 217 -17.78 2.03 -16.25
N ALA A 218 -16.51 2.38 -16.06
CA ALA A 218 -15.81 2.20 -14.78
C ALA A 218 -16.35 3.14 -13.67
N ALA A 219 -16.80 4.33 -14.03
CA ALA A 219 -17.45 5.26 -13.11
C ALA A 219 -18.85 4.78 -12.70
N SER A 220 -19.60 4.15 -13.62
CA SER A 220 -20.97 3.69 -13.37
C SER A 220 -21.04 2.57 -12.33
N ALA A 221 -21.77 2.78 -11.22
CA ALA A 221 -21.85 1.82 -10.10
C ALA A 221 -22.74 0.60 -10.35
N GLY A 222 -23.58 0.62 -11.39
CA GLY A 222 -24.55 -0.44 -11.68
C GLY A 222 -24.30 -1.18 -12.99
N HIS A 223 -23.28 -0.81 -13.75
CA HIS A 223 -23.05 -1.39 -15.07
C HIS A 223 -22.42 -2.80 -14.95
N ALA A 224 -22.93 -3.78 -15.70
CA ALA A 224 -22.43 -5.16 -15.63
C ALA A 224 -20.94 -5.29 -16.01
N ALA A 225 -20.43 -4.31 -16.76
CA ALA A 225 -19.03 -4.21 -17.19
C ALA A 225 -18.14 -3.32 -16.30
N THR A 226 -18.64 -2.74 -15.21
CA THR A 226 -17.86 -1.84 -14.35
C THR A 226 -16.55 -2.48 -13.88
N LEU A 227 -16.62 -3.71 -13.36
CA LEU A 227 -15.44 -4.42 -12.87
C LEU A 227 -14.41 -4.68 -13.99
N PRO A 228 -14.74 -5.36 -15.11
CA PRO A 228 -13.76 -5.61 -16.17
C PRO A 228 -13.23 -4.33 -16.82
N ALA A 229 -14.01 -3.25 -16.92
CA ALA A 229 -13.52 -1.96 -17.39
C ALA A 229 -12.52 -1.34 -16.39
N THR A 230 -12.84 -1.37 -15.09
CA THR A 230 -11.98 -0.86 -14.03
C THR A 230 -10.62 -1.57 -14.03
N VAL A 231 -10.60 -2.91 -14.07
CA VAL A 231 -9.32 -3.65 -14.06
C VAL A 231 -8.53 -3.48 -15.35
N LEU A 232 -9.19 -3.28 -16.50
CA LEU A 232 -8.50 -2.97 -17.76
C LEU A 232 -7.85 -1.59 -17.72
N LEU A 233 -8.58 -0.56 -17.26
CA LEU A 233 -8.03 0.77 -17.06
C LEU A 233 -6.88 0.76 -16.04
N MET A 234 -7.01 -0.03 -14.96
CA MET A 234 -5.95 -0.15 -13.96
C MET A 234 -4.69 -0.81 -14.54
N ALA A 235 -4.83 -1.78 -15.43
CA ALA A 235 -3.69 -2.40 -16.11
C ALA A 235 -2.89 -1.37 -16.92
N GLU A 236 -3.59 -0.43 -17.57
CA GLU A 236 -2.97 0.69 -18.30
C GLU A 236 -2.38 1.74 -17.35
N ALA A 237 -3.06 2.05 -16.24
CA ALA A 237 -2.55 2.94 -15.21
C ALA A 237 -1.24 2.41 -14.60
N VAL A 238 -1.15 1.11 -14.30
CA VAL A 238 0.08 0.48 -13.77
C VAL A 238 1.26 0.62 -14.75
N LEU A 239 1.01 0.51 -16.05
CA LEU A 239 2.04 0.70 -17.07
C LEU A 239 2.52 2.16 -17.13
N THR A 240 1.57 3.08 -17.19
CA THR A 240 1.80 4.52 -17.40
C THR A 240 2.12 5.27 -16.11
N GLY A 241 1.92 4.66 -14.93
CA GLY A 241 2.05 5.35 -13.65
C GLY A 241 0.85 6.23 -13.28
N ASP A 242 -0.31 6.07 -13.93
CA ASP A 242 -1.48 6.93 -13.73
C ASP A 242 -1.18 8.42 -13.99
N GLU A 243 -0.34 8.71 -14.99
CA GLU A 243 0.11 10.07 -15.36
C GLU A 243 -1.04 11.05 -15.62
N GLU A 244 -2.15 10.57 -16.18
CA GLU A 244 -3.35 11.35 -16.42
C GLU A 244 -4.28 11.45 -15.19
N GLY A 245 -3.95 10.75 -14.10
CA GLY A 245 -4.65 10.80 -12.82
C GLY A 245 -6.05 10.18 -12.82
N TRP A 246 -6.36 9.24 -13.72
CA TRP A 246 -7.69 8.64 -13.80
C TRP A 246 -8.08 7.92 -12.52
N PHE A 247 -7.13 7.23 -11.88
CA PHE A 247 -7.41 6.55 -10.62
C PHE A 247 -7.30 7.52 -9.46
N ALA A 248 -6.17 8.21 -9.31
CA ALA A 248 -5.92 9.11 -8.19
C ALA A 248 -6.97 10.22 -8.05
N ILE A 249 -7.42 10.80 -9.17
CA ILE A 249 -8.29 11.99 -9.17
C ILE A 249 -9.74 11.65 -9.50
N THR A 250 -9.98 10.82 -10.52
CA THR A 250 -11.34 10.62 -11.05
C THR A 250 -12.07 9.46 -10.38
N LEU A 251 -11.51 8.25 -10.41
CA LEU A 251 -12.21 7.07 -9.93
C LEU A 251 -12.15 6.89 -8.42
N TRP A 252 -11.02 7.21 -7.79
CA TRP A 252 -10.82 6.94 -6.37
C TRP A 252 -11.90 7.55 -5.46
N PRO A 253 -12.24 8.85 -5.55
CA PRO A 253 -13.18 9.49 -4.62
C PRO A 253 -14.53 8.79 -4.58
N GLU A 254 -14.98 8.31 -5.73
CA GLU A 254 -16.32 7.73 -5.91
C GLU A 254 -16.34 6.21 -5.75
N SER A 255 -15.21 5.54 -6.02
CA SER A 255 -15.18 4.09 -6.19
C SER A 255 -14.45 3.32 -5.10
N ILE A 256 -13.57 3.95 -4.32
CA ILE A 256 -12.73 3.23 -3.36
C ILE A 256 -13.53 2.41 -2.35
N ARG A 257 -14.60 2.97 -1.79
CA ARG A 257 -15.46 2.27 -0.82
C ARG A 257 -16.13 1.05 -1.45
N ARG A 258 -16.54 1.16 -2.72
CA ARG A 258 -17.12 0.05 -3.50
C ARG A 258 -16.08 -1.04 -3.73
N TRP A 259 -14.86 -0.68 -4.12
CA TRP A 259 -13.78 -1.64 -4.34
C TRP A 259 -13.36 -2.37 -3.06
N LEU A 260 -13.31 -1.66 -1.92
CA LEU A 260 -13.05 -2.26 -0.62
C LEU A 260 -14.16 -3.20 -0.15
N ALA A 261 -15.39 -3.00 -0.62
CA ALA A 261 -16.55 -3.84 -0.32
C ALA A 261 -16.70 -5.06 -1.25
N LEU A 262 -15.93 -5.14 -2.34
CA LEU A 262 -15.94 -6.32 -3.21
C LEU A 262 -15.46 -7.55 -2.46
N ASP A 263 -15.92 -8.73 -2.90
CA ASP A 263 -15.32 -9.97 -2.45
C ASP A 263 -13.83 -10.01 -2.84
N ARG A 264 -13.05 -10.82 -2.11
CA ARG A 264 -11.59 -10.82 -2.25
C ARG A 264 -11.13 -11.16 -3.67
N ARG A 265 -11.84 -12.05 -4.36
CA ARG A 265 -11.45 -12.48 -5.71
C ARG A 265 -11.64 -11.34 -6.71
N ALA A 266 -12.75 -10.60 -6.60
CA ALA A 266 -13.03 -9.45 -7.45
C ALA A 266 -12.21 -8.20 -7.07
N GLY A 267 -12.01 -7.94 -5.78
CA GLY A 267 -11.34 -6.73 -5.28
C GLY A 267 -9.81 -6.80 -5.34
N ARG A 268 -9.19 -7.98 -5.15
CA ARG A 268 -7.73 -8.11 -5.08
C ARG A 268 -6.99 -7.49 -6.27
N PRO A 269 -7.38 -7.73 -7.55
CA PRO A 269 -6.65 -7.15 -8.68
C PRO A 269 -6.64 -5.62 -8.65
N ILE A 270 -7.79 -4.99 -8.38
CA ILE A 270 -7.90 -3.53 -8.30
C ILE A 270 -7.01 -2.99 -7.18
N LEU A 271 -7.11 -3.58 -5.98
CA LEU A 271 -6.36 -3.14 -4.82
C LEU A 271 -4.85 -3.34 -5.01
N SER A 272 -4.42 -4.42 -5.68
CA SER A 272 -3.01 -4.67 -6.03
C SER A 272 -2.51 -3.64 -7.04
N GLY A 273 -3.32 -3.26 -8.03
CA GLY A 273 -3.02 -2.15 -8.94
C GLY A 273 -2.82 -0.82 -8.21
N LEU A 274 -3.75 -0.43 -7.33
CA LEU A 274 -3.63 0.80 -6.52
C LEU A 274 -2.41 0.76 -5.61
N ARG A 275 -2.14 -0.40 -4.99
CA ARG A 275 -0.96 -0.62 -4.15
C ARG A 275 0.33 -0.44 -4.95
N HIS A 276 0.37 -0.99 -6.15
CA HIS A 276 1.51 -0.85 -7.04
C HIS A 276 1.75 0.61 -7.41
N LEU A 277 0.71 1.39 -7.73
CA LEU A 277 0.84 2.82 -8.01
C LEU A 277 1.43 3.59 -6.82
N TYR A 278 0.87 3.39 -5.61
CA TYR A 278 1.39 3.97 -4.37
C TYR A 278 2.87 3.62 -4.11
N GLU A 279 3.26 2.38 -4.36
CA GLU A 279 4.63 1.93 -4.13
C GLU A 279 5.60 2.43 -5.21
N LYS A 280 5.17 2.45 -6.47
CA LYS A 280 5.98 2.80 -7.64
C LYS A 280 6.21 4.30 -7.77
N ASP A 281 5.22 5.13 -7.50
CA ASP A 281 5.36 6.57 -7.63
C ASP A 281 5.23 7.25 -6.25
N LEU A 282 6.22 8.08 -5.92
CA LEU A 282 6.28 8.79 -4.65
C LEU A 282 5.30 9.96 -4.61
N ASP A 283 4.95 10.50 -5.78
CA ASP A 283 4.01 11.61 -5.92
C ASP A 283 2.57 11.12 -6.08
N TRP A 284 2.38 9.81 -6.32
CA TRP A 284 1.05 9.23 -6.41
C TRP A 284 0.36 9.27 -5.04
N VAL A 285 -0.75 10.00 -4.99
CA VAL A 285 -1.66 10.09 -3.85
C VAL A 285 -3.10 10.10 -4.34
N PRO A 286 -4.02 9.39 -3.67
CA PRO A 286 -5.43 9.56 -3.94
C PRO A 286 -5.86 10.97 -3.53
N MET A 287 -6.59 11.66 -4.39
CA MET A 287 -7.09 13.02 -4.16
C MET A 287 -5.98 14.01 -3.75
N PRO A 288 -5.07 14.39 -4.66
CA PRO A 288 -3.97 15.29 -4.34
C PRO A 288 -4.44 16.59 -3.68
N ASP A 289 -3.69 17.05 -2.67
CA ASP A 289 -4.01 18.09 -1.67
C ASP A 289 -4.66 19.37 -2.22
N ARG A 290 -4.44 19.69 -3.50
CA ARG A 290 -5.08 20.83 -4.18
C ARG A 290 -6.61 20.73 -4.27
N ARG A 291 -7.23 19.60 -3.92
CA ARG A 291 -8.68 19.36 -4.05
C ARG A 291 -9.41 19.06 -2.73
N VAL A 292 -8.75 19.14 -1.58
CA VAL A 292 -9.28 18.57 -0.33
C VAL A 292 -9.16 19.55 0.83
N SER A 293 -10.26 19.82 1.54
CA SER A 293 -10.20 20.49 2.84
C SER A 293 -9.48 19.57 3.84
N PRO A 294 -8.70 20.06 4.82
CA PRO A 294 -8.08 19.21 5.85
C PRO A 294 -9.06 18.25 6.55
N LYS A 295 -10.35 18.57 6.57
CA LYS A 295 -11.41 17.72 7.11
C LYS A 295 -11.65 16.45 6.28
N ASP A 296 -11.58 16.55 4.96
CA ASP A 296 -11.93 15.45 4.05
C ASP A 296 -10.76 14.46 3.90
N MET A 297 -9.51 14.88 4.14
CA MET A 297 -8.34 13.98 4.15
C MET A 297 -8.42 12.90 5.24
N ALA A 298 -9.05 13.20 6.38
CA ALA A 298 -9.20 12.23 7.46
C ALA A 298 -10.21 11.10 7.12
N GLU A 299 -11.03 11.29 6.08
CA GLU A 299 -12.04 10.33 5.65
C GLU A 299 -11.62 9.48 4.44
N VAL A 300 -10.43 9.73 3.89
CA VAL A 300 -9.90 8.97 2.74
C VAL A 300 -9.52 7.56 3.21
N PRO A 301 -10.15 6.49 2.67
CA PRO A 301 -9.82 5.13 3.05
C PRO A 301 -8.36 4.80 2.71
N LEU A 302 -7.66 4.10 3.61
CA LEU A 302 -6.32 3.58 3.33
C LEU A 302 -6.39 2.29 2.49
N LEU A 303 -5.31 2.02 1.74
CA LEU A 303 -5.16 0.77 0.99
C LEU A 303 -4.86 -0.38 1.94
N PRO A 304 -5.58 -1.51 1.86
CA PRO A 304 -5.30 -2.65 2.71
C PRO A 304 -3.91 -3.23 2.42
N VAL A 305 -3.31 -3.85 3.44
CA VAL A 305 -2.09 -4.63 3.27
C VAL A 305 -2.44 -5.97 2.61
N LEU A 306 -1.97 -6.17 1.38
CA LEU A 306 -2.35 -7.30 0.53
C LEU A 306 -1.41 -8.51 0.70
N ASP A 307 -1.43 -9.13 1.87
CA ASP A 307 -0.51 -10.24 2.17
C ASP A 307 -1.21 -11.60 2.28
N GLY A 308 -0.50 -12.62 2.79
CA GLY A 308 -1.06 -13.96 3.00
C GLY A 308 -2.29 -13.98 3.93
N SER A 309 -2.41 -13.03 4.87
CA SER A 309 -3.61 -12.89 5.70
C SER A 309 -4.81 -12.41 4.89
N PHE A 310 -4.57 -11.62 3.83
CA PHE A 310 -5.60 -11.25 2.87
C PHE A 310 -6.19 -12.48 2.14
N ALA A 311 -5.45 -13.59 2.00
CA ALA A 311 -5.97 -14.84 1.43
C ALA A 311 -6.81 -15.69 2.42
N GLY A 312 -6.58 -15.60 3.74
CA GLY A 312 -7.06 -16.57 4.75
C GLY A 312 -8.49 -16.42 5.34
N GLY A 313 -9.49 -15.98 4.58
CA GLY A 313 -10.93 -16.10 4.93
C GLY A 313 -11.55 -15.38 6.16
N GLY A 314 -10.82 -14.72 7.07
CA GLY A 314 -11.45 -14.04 8.22
C GLY A 314 -12.12 -12.70 7.86
N HIS A 315 -13.46 -12.61 7.93
CA HIS A 315 -14.28 -11.43 7.58
C HIS A 315 -14.50 -10.41 8.72
N GLY A 316 -14.00 -10.64 9.93
CA GLY A 316 -14.12 -9.68 11.04
C GLY A 316 -12.75 -9.11 11.41
N THR A 317 -12.70 -7.82 11.74
CA THR A 317 -11.53 -7.06 12.27
C THR A 317 -10.44 -6.67 11.27
N ARG A 318 -10.80 -6.04 10.14
CA ARG A 318 -9.85 -5.44 9.18
C ARG A 318 -9.90 -3.91 9.06
N LEU A 319 -10.63 -3.25 9.95
CA LEU A 319 -10.53 -1.81 10.18
C LEU A 319 -9.98 -1.65 11.59
N GLY A 320 -8.66 -1.61 11.69
CA GLY A 320 -7.94 -1.40 12.95
C GLY A 320 -6.79 -0.47 12.70
#